data_AF-A0A3R6WQ70-F1
#
_entry.id   AF-A0A3R6WQ70-F1
#
_cell.length_a   1.000
_cell.length_b   1.000
_cell.length_c   1.000
_cell.angle_alpha   90.00
_cell.angle_beta   90.00
_cell.angle_gamma   90.00
#
_symmetry.space_group_name_H-M   'P 1'
#
loop_
_entity.id
_entity.type
_entity.pdbx_description
1 polymer ?
#
loop_
_entity_poly.entity_id
_entity_poly.type
_entity_poly.pdbx_seq_one_letter_code
_entity_poly.pdbx_strand_id
1 'polypeptide(L)' 'REYHKYLGQINALQCNGSRPFAMPVCACMDPFSKHRIALFDFNRDHNSVTNEEWVAWFKSAFEEDPQDLAF' A
#
# COMPACT_ATOMS: atom_id res chain seq x y z
N ARG A 1 -7.65 5.09 -8.24
CA ARG A 1 -8.74 6.08 -7.93
C ARG A 1 -9.43 5.81 -6.58
N GLU A 2 -9.78 4.57 -6.25
CA GLU A 2 -10.51 4.22 -5.01
C GLU A 2 -9.72 4.44 -3.71
N TYR A 3 -8.40 4.20 -3.71
CA TYR A 3 -7.55 4.45 -2.53
C TYR A 3 -7.57 5.92 -2.08
N HIS A 4 -7.60 6.87 -3.02
CA HIS A 4 -7.66 8.30 -2.70
C HIS A 4 -9.02 8.69 -2.11
N LYS A 5 -10.11 8.04 -2.55
CA LYS A 5 -11.44 8.23 -1.96
C LYS A 5 -11.50 7.68 -0.53
N TYR A 6 -10.94 6.49 -0.30
CA TYR A 6 -10.83 5.89 1.04
C TYR A 6 -10.06 6.81 2.00
N LEU A 7 -8.90 7.32 1.57
CA LEU A 7 -8.13 8.28 2.36
C LEU A 7 -8.91 9.57 2.64
N GLY A 8 -9.65 10.10 1.65
CA GLY A 8 -10.50 11.26 1.84
C GLY A 8 -11.60 11.05 2.89
N GLN A 9 -12.24 9.88 2.88
CA GLN A 9 -13.26 9.50 3.86
C GLN A 9 -12.67 9.36 5.28
N ILE A 10 -11.54 8.66 5.41
CA ILE A 10 -10.81 8.53 6.68
C ILE A 10 -10.37 9.89 7.22
N ASN A 11 -9.92 10.79 6.35
CA ASN A 11 -9.49 12.12 6.74
C ASN A 11 -10.66 13.01 7.18
N ALA A 12 -11.83 12.86 6.55
CA ALA A 12 -13.05 13.57 6.92
C ALA A 12 -13.65 13.12 8.27
N LEU A 13 -13.37 11.89 8.68
CA LEU A 13 -13.76 11.35 9.99
C LEU A 13 -12.84 11.81 11.15
N GLN A 14 -11.83 12.64 10.86
CA GLN A 14 -10.98 13.21 11.90
C GLN A 14 -11.76 14.28 12.68
N CYS A 15 -11.90 14.07 13.99
CA CYS A 15 -12.39 15.07 14.93
C CYS A 15 -11.28 15.39 15.93
N ASN A 16 -11.30 16.57 16.55
CA ASN A 16 -10.24 17.06 17.43
C ASN A 16 -9.93 16.03 18.55
N GLY A 17 -8.85 15.25 18.38
CA GLY A 17 -8.41 14.22 19.32
C GLY A 17 -8.63 12.76 18.88
N SER A 18 -9.40 12.49 17.83
CA SER A 18 -9.62 11.14 17.29
C SER A 18 -9.25 11.09 15.80
N ARG A 19 -8.07 10.55 15.51
CA ARG A 19 -7.66 10.21 14.14
C ARG A 19 -8.04 8.75 13.88
N PRO A 20 -8.93 8.44 12.93
CA PRO A 20 -9.22 7.06 12.59
C PRO A 20 -7.92 6.37 12.17
N PHE A 21 -7.66 5.19 12.74
CA PHE A 21 -6.48 4.41 12.41
C PHE A 21 -6.60 3.90 10.97
N ALA A 22 -5.75 4.40 10.08
CA ALA A 22 -5.61 3.85 8.75
C ALA A 22 -4.79 2.56 8.86
N MET A 23 -5.40 1.43 8.53
CA MET A 23 -4.72 0.14 8.56
C MET A 23 -3.58 0.13 7.52
N PRO A 24 -2.35 -0.21 7.92
CA PRO A 24 -1.22 -0.32 7.00
C PRO A 24 -1.50 -1.35 5.90
N VAL A 25 -1.03 -1.11 4.68
CA VAL A 25 -1.23 -2.02 3.54
C VAL A 25 -0.66 -3.41 3.85
N CYS A 26 0.48 -3.45 4.53
CA CYS A 26 1.13 -4.70 4.91
C CYS A 26 0.38 -5.49 5.99
N ALA A 27 -0.54 -4.88 6.73
CA ALA A 27 -1.39 -5.56 7.71
C ALA A 27 -2.60 -6.25 7.05
N CYS A 28 -2.91 -5.92 5.80
CA CYS A 28 -3.98 -6.55 5.02
C CYS A 28 -3.52 -7.80 4.26
N MET A 29 -2.23 -8.13 4.30
CA MET A 29 -1.63 -9.26 3.58
C MET A 29 -1.35 -10.41 4.55
N ASP A 30 -1.39 -11.65 4.05
CA ASP A 30 -0.92 -12.77 4.84
C ASP A 30 0.60 -12.67 5.11
N PRO A 31 1.10 -13.18 6.25
CA PRO A 31 2.51 -13.03 6.62
C PRO A 31 3.49 -13.60 5.60
N PHE A 32 3.09 -14.66 4.88
CA PHE A 32 3.96 -15.32 3.91
C PHE A 32 4.10 -14.50 2.64
N SER A 33 2.99 -14.00 2.09
CA SER A 33 2.99 -13.07 0.96
C SER A 33 3.75 -11.79 1.30
N LYS A 34 3.52 -11.20 2.48
CA LYS A 34 4.26 -10.02 2.95
C LYS A 34 5.77 -10.28 2.95
N HIS A 35 6.21 -11.43 3.46
CA HIS A 35 7.63 -11.76 3.51
C HIS A 35 8.24 -11.96 2.12
N ARG A 36 7.52 -12.66 1.22
CA ARG A 36 7.97 -12.88 -0.16
C ARG A 36 8.06 -11.57 -0.94
N ILE A 37 7.07 -10.69 -0.84
CA ILE A 37 7.08 -9.39 -1.53
C ILE A 37 8.24 -8.53 -1.02
N ALA A 38 8.46 -8.47 0.30
CA ALA A 38 9.60 -7.74 0.86
C ALA A 38 10.95 -8.25 0.32
N LEU A 39 11.10 -9.57 0.19
CA LEU A 39 12.32 -10.19 -0.31
C LEU A 39 12.50 -9.98 -1.82
N PHE A 40 11.45 -10.20 -2.63
CA PHE A 40 11.57 -10.20 -4.09
C PHE A 40 11.44 -8.80 -4.70
N ASP A 41 10.50 -7.99 -4.24
CA ASP A 41 10.23 -6.66 -4.81
C ASP A 41 11.08 -5.57 -4.16
N PHE A 42 11.29 -5.64 -2.84
CA PHE A 42 12.04 -4.63 -2.11
C PHE A 42 13.49 -5.02 -1.81
N ASN A 43 13.85 -6.30 -1.99
CA ASN A 43 15.16 -6.86 -1.63
C ASN A 43 15.59 -6.55 -0.18
N ARG A 44 14.62 -6.54 0.75
CA ARG A 44 14.79 -6.12 2.14
C ARG A 44 13.95 -6.97 3.09
N ASP A 45 14.24 -6.88 4.39
CA ASP A 45 13.35 -7.52 5.38
C ASP A 45 12.02 -6.77 5.48
N HIS A 46 10.93 -7.52 5.65
CA HIS A 46 9.57 -6.99 5.74
C HIS A 46 9.34 -6.01 6.89
N ASN A 47 10.14 -6.03 7.95
CA ASN A 47 10.06 -5.05 9.05
C ASN A 47 10.75 -3.72 8.71
N SER A 48 11.60 -3.71 7.69
CA SER A 48 12.33 -2.52 7.24
C SER A 48 11.61 -1.72 6.17
N VAL A 49 10.52 -2.26 5.59
CA VAL A 49 9.70 -1.61 4.57
C VAL A 49 8.61 -0.76 5.24
N THR A 50 8.63 0.54 4.97
CA THR A 50 7.67 1.52 5.49
C THR A 50 6.28 1.36 4.87
N ASN A 51 5.24 1.85 5.55
CA ASN A 51 3.88 1.78 4.99
C ASN A 51 3.75 2.60 3.70
N GLU A 52 4.49 3.70 3.56
CA GLU A 52 4.54 4.51 2.35
C GLU A 52 5.09 3.72 1.16
N GLU A 53 6.17 2.95 1.37
CA GLU A 53 6.73 2.04 0.36
C GLU A 53 5.74 0.94 -0.01
N TRP A 54 5.06 0.33 0.96
CA TRP A 54 3.99 -0.64 0.71
C TRP A 54 2.83 -0.05 -0.11
N VAL A 55 2.44 1.19 0.18
CA VAL A 55 1.41 1.91 -0.58
C VAL A 55 1.88 2.22 -2.00
N ALA A 56 3.13 2.59 -2.20
CA ALA A 56 3.70 2.85 -3.52
C ALA A 56 3.73 1.58 -4.38
N TRP A 57 4.25 0.47 -3.84
CA TRP A 57 4.26 -0.84 -4.51
C TRP A 57 2.84 -1.33 -4.83
N PHE A 58 1.90 -1.18 -3.89
CA PHE A 58 0.52 -1.60 -4.13
C PHE A 58 -0.14 -0.77 -5.25
N LYS A 59 0.23 0.50 -5.39
CA LYS A 59 -0.28 1.37 -6.47
C LYS A 59 0.37 1.07 -7.81
N SER A 60 1.66 0.73 -7.85
CA SER A 60 2.35 0.42 -9.11
C SER A 60 1.76 -0.81 -9.81
N ALA A 61 1.17 -1.75 -9.05
CA ALA A 61 0.42 -2.87 -9.64
C ALA A 61 -0.79 -2.46 -10.50
N PHE A 62 -1.27 -1.21 -10.39
CA PHE A 62 -2.36 -0.67 -11.20
C PHE A 62 -1.87 0.27 -12.31
N GLU A 63 -0.58 0.54 -12.38
CA GLU A 63 0.01 1.31 -13.47
C GLU A 63 0.32 0.30 -14.59
N GLU A 64 -0.44 0.36 -15.69
CA GLU A 64 -0.14 -0.43 -16.90
C GLU A 64 1.27 -0.06 -17.38
N ASP A 65 2.16 -1.05 -17.50
CA ASP A 65 3.44 -0.83 -18.17
C ASP A 65 3.14 -0.43 -19.61
N PRO A 66 3.68 0.69 -20.13
CA PRO A 66 3.53 1.06 -21.53
C PRO A 66 3.90 -0.07 -22.51
N GLN A 67 4.74 -1.03 -22.09
CA GLN A 67 5.10 -2.22 -22.87
C GLN A 67 3.97 -3.25 -22.97
N ASP A 68 3.03 -3.31 -22.03
CA ASP A 68 1.87 -4.22 -22.08
C ASP A 68 0.76 -3.74 -23.04
N LEU A 69 0.83 -2.49 -23.50
CA LEU A 69 -0.07 -1.89 -24.49
C LEU A 69 0.47 -1.98 -25.93
N ALA A 70 1.70 -2.45 -26.12
CA ALA A 70 2.31 -2.63 -27.43
C ALA A 70 1.99 -4.03 -28.00
N PHE A 71 0.73 -4.22 -28.40
CA PHE A 71 0.31 -5.31 -29.31
C PHE A 71 0.09 -4.77 -30.72
#